data_AF-A0A845VPL5-F1
#
_entry.id   AF-A0A845VPL5-F1
#
_cell.length_a   1.000
_cell.length_b   1.000
_cell.length_c   1.000
_cell.angle_alpha   90.00
_cell.angle_beta   90.00
_cell.angle_gamma   90.00
#
_symmetry.space_group_name_H-M   'P 1'
#
loop_
_entity.id
_entity.type
_entity.pdbx_description
1 polymer ?
#
loop_
_entity_poly.entity_id
_entity_poly.type
_entity_poly.pdbx_seq_one_letter_code
_entity_poly.pdbx_strand_id
1 'polypeptide(L)'
;MAYDNICKYLAENYPADLIRWLHDIEVTEISVLKTELNTEPIHADSLTLLQTANQILQWEFQTLPASKPSLPLRMLKYWVRLKEKYDCPIEQVVIFLKFTRSEKVYTNQLVDTNTSHCYRVIR
;
A
#
# COMPACT_ATOMS: atom_id res chain seq x y z
N MET A 1 11.45 8.36 -10.67
CA MET A 1 12.65 8.18 -9.83
C MET A 1 12.64 9.07 -8.58
N ALA A 2 12.43 10.39 -8.66
CA ALA A 2 12.46 11.25 -7.46
C ALA A 2 11.40 10.89 -6.39
N TYR A 3 10.16 10.61 -6.79
CA TYR A 3 9.06 10.32 -5.85
C TYR A 3 9.24 8.99 -5.09
N ASP A 4 9.62 7.92 -5.80
CA ASP A 4 9.90 6.61 -5.19
C ASP A 4 10.93 6.72 -4.06
N ASN A 5 12.07 7.36 -4.35
CA ASN A 5 13.15 7.51 -3.38
C ASN A 5 12.71 8.30 -2.14
N ILE A 6 11.91 9.35 -2.31
CA ILE A 6 11.39 10.14 -1.18
C ILE A 6 10.40 9.32 -0.37
N CYS A 7 9.46 8.61 -1.00
CA CYS A 7 8.49 7.77 -0.30
C CYS A 7 9.17 6.66 0.50
N LYS A 8 10.17 5.99 -0.09
CA LYS A 8 11.00 5.00 0.61
C LYS A 8 11.75 5.62 1.78
N TYR A 9 12.40 6.76 1.55
CA TYR A 9 13.14 7.47 2.60
C TYR A 9 12.24 7.85 3.78
N LEU A 10 11.05 8.40 3.52
CA LEU A 10 10.10 8.76 4.57
C LEU A 10 9.58 7.52 5.32
N ALA A 11 9.27 6.45 4.60
CA ALA A 11 8.83 5.19 5.20
C ALA A 11 9.88 4.56 6.13
N GLU A 12 11.16 4.67 5.76
CA GLU A 12 12.26 4.08 6.54
C GLU A 12 12.68 4.96 7.73
N ASN A 13 12.70 6.29 7.56
CA ASN A 13 13.26 7.20 8.55
C ASN A 13 12.20 7.89 9.43
N TYR A 14 10.97 8.02 8.93
CA TYR A 14 9.86 8.72 9.60
C TYR A 14 8.54 7.93 9.56
N PRO A 15 8.53 6.62 9.91
CA PRO A 15 7.32 5.81 9.81
C PRO A 15 6.20 6.27 10.76
N ALA A 16 6.56 6.78 11.95
CA ALA A 16 5.57 7.30 12.91
C ALA A 16 4.83 8.52 12.37
N ASP A 17 5.56 9.47 11.77
CA ASP A 17 4.98 10.68 11.20
C ASP A 17 4.06 10.35 10.02
N LEU A 18 4.44 9.38 9.18
CA LEU A 18 3.58 8.92 8.09
C LEU A 18 2.30 8.25 8.59
N ILE A 19 2.38 7.41 9.63
CA ILE A 19 1.19 6.77 10.18
C ILE A 19 0.26 7.82 10.78
N ARG A 20 0.83 8.76 11.54
CA ARG A 20 0.08 9.90 12.09
C ARG A 20 -0.58 10.72 10.99
N TRP A 21 0.14 11.02 9.91
CA TRP A 21 -0.41 11.75 8.77
C TRP A 21 -1.59 11.02 8.10
N LEU A 22 -1.53 9.69 7.98
CA LEU A 22 -2.51 8.91 7.21
C LEU A 22 -3.74 8.46 8.01
N HIS A 23 -3.54 8.18 9.29
CA HIS A 23 -4.52 7.58 10.17
C HIS A 23 -4.89 8.46 11.38
N ASP A 24 -4.19 9.59 11.61
CA ASP A 24 -4.38 10.47 12.76
C ASP A 24 -4.26 9.74 14.12
N ILE A 25 -3.37 8.74 14.18
CA ILE A 25 -3.08 7.95 15.39
C ILE A 25 -1.62 8.10 15.79
N GLU A 26 -1.36 8.07 17.10
CA GLU A 26 -0.02 7.88 17.63
C GLU A 26 0.24 6.39 17.80
N VAL A 27 1.35 5.90 17.24
CA VAL A 27 1.75 4.50 17.37
C VAL A 27 3.05 4.43 18.15
N THR A 28 3.03 3.63 19.22
CA THR A 28 4.18 3.44 20.12
C THR A 28 5.17 2.40 19.62
N GLU A 29 4.70 1.41 18.86
CA GLU A 29 5.51 0.32 18.33
C GLU A 29 5.34 0.23 16.82
N ILE A 30 6.40 0.55 16.09
CA ILE A 30 6.43 0.48 14.63
C ILE A 30 7.71 -0.22 14.19
N SER A 31 7.57 -1.22 13.33
CA SER A 31 8.69 -1.82 12.63
C SER A 31 8.47 -1.77 11.12
N VAL A 32 9.47 -1.27 10.40
CA VAL A 32 9.48 -1.27 8.93
C VAL A 32 9.82 -2.68 8.47
N LEU A 33 8.87 -3.32 7.78
CA LEU A 33 9.06 -4.66 7.26
C LEU A 33 9.83 -4.57 5.93
N LYS A 34 11.11 -4.94 5.95
CA LYS A 34 11.94 -5.14 4.74
C LYS A 34 11.55 -6.43 4.01
N THR A 35 10.26 -6.63 3.76
CA THR A 35 9.83 -7.81 3.04
C THR A 35 10.10 -7.58 1.57
N GLU A 36 11.10 -8.27 1.03
CA GLU A 36 11.14 -8.56 -0.40
C GLU A 36 9.88 -9.39 -0.70
N LEU A 37 8.80 -8.75 -1.15
CA LEU A 37 7.75 -9.49 -1.84
C LEU A 37 8.40 -9.99 -3.12
N ASN A 38 8.91 -11.22 -3.08
CA ASN A 38 9.92 -11.77 -3.98
C ASN A 38 9.38 -12.14 -5.39
N THR A 39 8.61 -11.22 -5.96
CA THR A 39 8.22 -11.13 -7.35
C THR A 39 8.11 -9.64 -7.61
N GLU A 40 9.03 -9.08 -8.39
CA GLU A 40 9.11 -7.64 -8.72
C GLU A 40 7.72 -6.97 -8.67
N PRO A 41 7.53 -5.89 -7.88
CA PRO A 41 6.38 -5.03 -8.11
C PRO A 41 6.61 -4.37 -9.46
N ILE A 42 6.20 -5.02 -10.56
CA ILE A 42 6.51 -4.60 -11.93
C ILE A 42 6.00 -3.16 -12.20
N HIS A 43 5.14 -2.59 -11.34
CA HIS A 43 4.48 -1.29 -11.57
C HIS A 43 4.17 -0.42 -10.34
N ALA A 44 4.71 -0.69 -9.14
CA ALA A 44 4.57 0.25 -8.03
C ALA A 44 5.69 1.29 -8.08
N ASP A 45 5.39 2.58 -7.88
CA ASP A 45 6.47 3.55 -7.68
C ASP A 45 7.19 3.24 -6.37
N SER A 46 6.46 3.02 -5.28
CA SER A 46 7.03 2.54 -4.02
C SER A 46 6.00 1.69 -3.26
N LEU A 47 6.49 0.66 -2.55
CA LEU A 47 5.69 -0.16 -1.66
C LEU A 47 6.30 -0.11 -0.26
N THR A 48 5.50 0.27 0.72
CA THR A 48 5.87 0.35 2.13
C THR A 48 5.05 -0.64 2.93
N LEU A 49 5.71 -1.40 3.80
CA LEU A 49 5.08 -2.31 4.75
C LEU A 49 5.52 -1.93 6.15
N LEU A 50 4.56 -1.53 6.99
CA LEU A 50 4.78 -1.21 8.38
C LEU A 50 4.01 -2.22 9.22
N GLN A 51 4.64 -2.72 10.28
CA GLN A 51 3.97 -3.50 11.29
C GLN A 51 3.81 -2.64 12.54
N THR A 52 2.58 -2.61 13.04
CA THR A 52 2.20 -2.03 14.33
C THR A 52 1.90 -3.17 15.29
N ALA A 53 1.61 -2.87 16.56
CA ALA A 53 1.30 -3.89 17.57
C ALA A 53 0.19 -4.88 17.15
N ASN A 54 -0.82 -4.41 16.40
CA ASN A 54 -2.03 -5.20 16.15
C ASN A 54 -2.31 -5.49 14.66
N GLN A 55 -1.55 -4.90 13.73
CA GLN A 55 -1.84 -5.01 12.30
C GLN A 55 -0.66 -4.64 11.41
N ILE A 56 -0.77 -5.02 10.14
CA ILE A 56 0.11 -4.55 9.06
C ILE A 56 -0.56 -3.42 8.29
N LEU A 57 0.21 -2.37 8.04
CA LEU A 57 -0.12 -1.28 7.14
C LEU A 57 0.67 -1.48 5.85
N GLN A 58 -0.05 -1.71 4.75
CA GLN A 58 0.53 -1.81 3.41
C GLN A 58 0.16 -0.58 2.61
N TRP A 59 1.16 0.20 2.20
CA TRP A 59 0.96 1.39 1.41
C TRP A 59 1.65 1.28 0.05
N GLU A 60 0.92 1.55 -1.01
CA GLU A 60 1.45 1.59 -2.37
C GLU A 60 1.35 3.02 -2.92
N PHE A 61 2.49 3.61 -3.25
CA PHE A 61 2.56 4.92 -3.88
C PHE A 61 2.55 4.77 -5.41
N GLN A 62 1.80 5.64 -6.07
CA GLN A 62 1.59 5.62 -7.51
C GLN A 62 1.62 7.04 -8.08
N THR A 63 2.36 7.24 -9.17
CA THR A 63 2.37 8.48 -9.95
C THR A 63 1.50 8.36 -11.20
N LEU A 64 1.16 7.14 -11.61
CA LEU A 64 0.31 6.83 -12.76
C LEU A 64 -0.87 5.94 -12.34
N PRO A 65 -2.08 6.20 -12.87
CA PRO A 65 -3.25 5.35 -12.61
C PRO A 65 -3.24 4.03 -13.39
N ALA A 66 -2.43 3.93 -14.44
CA ALA A 66 -2.38 2.76 -15.30
C ALA A 66 -1.46 1.68 -14.71
N SER A 67 -1.95 0.45 -14.66
CA SER A 67 -1.24 -0.67 -14.03
C SER A 67 -1.56 -2.00 -14.73
N LYS A 68 -0.58 -2.92 -14.83
CA LYS A 68 -0.77 -4.31 -15.30
C LYS A 68 -0.06 -5.31 -14.37
N PRO A 69 -0.73 -6.18 -13.60
CA PRO A 69 -2.17 -6.39 -13.52
C PRO A 69 -2.91 -5.15 -13.01
N SER A 70 -4.24 -5.15 -13.08
CA SER A 70 -5.04 -4.09 -12.50
C SER A 70 -4.69 -3.87 -11.03
N LEU A 71 -4.76 -2.61 -10.57
CA LEU A 71 -4.47 -2.25 -9.19
C LEU A 71 -5.29 -3.08 -8.18
N PRO A 72 -6.60 -3.31 -8.36
CA PRO A 72 -7.37 -4.17 -7.44
C PRO A 72 -6.84 -5.60 -7.35
N LEU A 73 -6.46 -6.22 -8.46
CA LEU A 73 -5.90 -7.56 -8.48
C LEU A 73 -4.53 -7.60 -7.80
N ARG A 74 -3.71 -6.55 -7.99
CA ARG A 74 -2.43 -6.42 -7.27
C ARG A 74 -2.64 -6.29 -5.76
N MET A 75 -3.59 -5.47 -5.31
CA MET A 75 -3.92 -5.33 -3.89
C MET A 75 -4.34 -6.65 -3.26
N LEU A 76 -5.22 -7.42 -3.91
CA LEU A 76 -5.58 -8.76 -3.45
C LEU A 76 -4.36 -9.69 -3.38
N LYS A 77 -3.50 -9.67 -4.41
CA LYS A 77 -2.27 -10.49 -4.42
C LYS A 77 -1.31 -10.18 -3.27
N TYR A 78 -1.19 -8.91 -2.87
CA TYR A 78 -0.38 -8.52 -1.72
C TYR A 78 -1.03 -8.96 -0.42
N TRP A 79 -2.34 -8.77 -0.28
CA TRP A 79 -3.08 -9.17 0.90
C TRP A 79 -2.92 -10.65 1.20
N VAL A 80 -3.09 -11.52 0.20
CA VAL A 80 -2.96 -12.98 0.37
C VAL A 80 -1.56 -13.35 0.91
N ARG A 81 -0.50 -12.78 0.33
CA ARG A 81 0.89 -13.03 0.77
C ARG A 81 1.14 -12.55 2.19
N LEU A 82 0.65 -11.37 2.54
CA LEU A 82 0.81 -10.81 3.87
C LEU A 82 0.01 -11.63 4.90
N LYS A 83 -1.20 -12.06 4.54
CA LYS A 83 -2.08 -12.82 5.41
C LYS A 83 -1.50 -14.20 5.70
N GLU A 84 -0.97 -14.86 4.69
CA GLU A 84 -0.25 -16.14 4.83
C GLU A 84 0.98 -16.00 5.73
N LYS A 85 1.75 -14.91 5.61
CA LYS A 85 3.01 -14.73 6.33
C LYS A 85 2.84 -14.29 7.79
N TYR A 86 1.91 -13.39 8.08
CA TYR A 86 1.84 -12.69 9.36
C TYR A 86 0.55 -12.94 10.14
N ASP A 87 -0.45 -13.58 9.53
CA ASP A 87 -1.75 -13.94 10.11
C ASP A 87 -2.44 -12.86 10.98
N CYS A 88 -2.28 -11.59 10.64
CA CYS A 88 -2.89 -10.46 11.35
C CYS A 88 -3.80 -9.65 10.42
N PRO A 89 -4.58 -8.69 10.96
CA PRO A 89 -5.27 -7.70 10.16
C PRO A 89 -4.30 -6.91 9.26
N ILE A 90 -4.73 -6.61 8.03
CA ILE A 90 -3.94 -5.87 7.05
C ILE A 90 -4.81 -4.74 6.52
N GLU A 91 -4.34 -3.51 6.69
CA GLU A 91 -4.92 -2.34 6.02
C GLU A 91 -4.09 -2.01 4.78
N GLN A 92 -4.77 -1.83 3.64
CA GLN A 92 -4.13 -1.52 2.37
C GLN A 92 -4.56 -0.14 1.88
N VAL A 93 -3.58 0.69 1.55
CA VAL A 93 -3.80 2.05 1.04
C VAL A 93 -2.99 2.26 -0.23
N VAL A 94 -3.65 2.77 -1.27
CA VAL A 94 -2.98 3.25 -2.48
C VAL A 94 -3.01 4.77 -2.49
N ILE A 95 -1.86 5.40 -2.69
CA ILE A 95 -1.68 6.85 -2.64
C ILE A 95 -1.21 7.34 -4.02
N PHE A 96 -2.07 8.08 -4.71
CA PHE A 96 -1.73 8.74 -5.97
C PHE A 96 -1.05 10.09 -5.70
N LEU A 97 0.20 10.22 -6.15
CA LEU A 97 1.04 11.40 -5.89
C LEU A 97 0.88 12.51 -6.94
N LYS A 98 0.18 12.23 -8.05
CA LYS A 98 -0.02 13.17 -9.14
C LYS A 98 -1.49 13.30 -9.46
N PHE A 99 -1.92 14.54 -9.68
CA PHE A 99 -3.23 14.83 -10.22
C PHE A 99 -3.45 14.08 -11.54
N THR A 100 -4.62 13.49 -11.70
CA THR A 100 -5.03 12.81 -12.92
C THR A 100 -6.54 12.90 -13.10
N ARG A 101 -6.98 12.89 -14.36
CA ARG A 101 -8.40 12.83 -14.74
C ARG A 101 -8.91 11.39 -14.92
N SER A 102 -8.05 10.39 -14.70
CA SER A 102 -8.45 9.00 -14.89
C SER A 102 -9.38 8.54 -13.78
N GLU A 103 -10.54 7.98 -14.15
CA GLU A 103 -11.48 7.39 -13.17
C GLU A 103 -10.91 6.17 -12.42
N LYS A 104 -9.80 5.60 -12.88
CA LYS A 104 -9.12 4.48 -12.23
C LYS A 104 -8.63 4.81 -10.82
N VAL A 105 -8.39 6.09 -10.50
CA VAL A 105 -8.03 6.52 -9.13
C VAL A 105 -9.20 6.51 -8.15
N TYR A 106 -10.40 6.17 -8.61
CA TYR A 106 -11.58 5.99 -7.76
C TYR A 106 -11.87 4.51 -7.50
N THR A 107 -11.21 3.59 -8.21
CA THR A 107 -11.37 2.16 -7.99
C THR A 107 -10.70 1.75 -6.69
N ASN A 108 -11.48 1.31 -5.72
CA ASN A 108 -11.04 0.93 -4.37
C ASN A 108 -11.37 -0.53 -4.01
N GLN A 109 -11.90 -1.29 -4.97
CA GLN A 109 -12.28 -2.69 -4.75
C GLN A 109 -12.07 -3.53 -6.00
N LEU A 110 -11.72 -4.79 -5.78
CA LEU A 110 -11.90 -5.86 -6.76
C LEU A 110 -13.26 -6.50 -6.46
N VAL A 111 -14.08 -6.67 -7.48
CA VAL A 111 -15.31 -7.45 -7.41
C VAL A 111 -15.31 -8.42 -8.58
N ASP A 112 -15.43 -9.69 -8.26
CA ASP A 112 -15.62 -10.82 -9.18
C ASP A 112 -16.74 -11.70 -8.60
N THR A 113 -17.14 -12.72 -9.35
CA THR A 113 -18.27 -13.62 -9.07
C THR A 113 -18.29 -14.12 -7.62
N ASN A 114 -17.15 -14.61 -7.12
CA ASN A 114 -17.03 -15.20 -5.77
C ASN A 114 -16.02 -14.47 -4.88
N THR A 115 -15.41 -13.40 -5.37
CA THR A 115 -14.28 -12.75 -4.69
C THR A 115 -14.51 -11.26 -4.67
N SER A 116 -14.49 -10.68 -3.47
CA SER A 116 -14.42 -9.23 -3.31
C SER A 116 -13.25 -8.88 -2.41
N HIS A 117 -12.59 -7.76 -2.73
CA HIS A 117 -11.43 -7.30 -1.97
C HIS A 117 -11.40 -5.78 -1.96
N CYS A 118 -11.45 -5.17 -0.78
CA CYS A 118 -11.48 -3.72 -0.61
C CYS A 118 -10.12 -3.19 -0.13
N TYR A 119 -9.79 -1.99 -0.56
CA TYR A 119 -8.62 -1.24 -0.10
C TYR A 119 -8.95 0.27 -0.13
N ARG A 120 -8.15 1.08 0.57
CA ARG A 120 -8.33 2.53 0.60
C ARG A 120 -7.56 3.19 -0.54
N VAL A 121 -8.11 4.26 -1.09
CA VAL A 121 -7.42 5.08 -2.11
C VAL A 121 -7.39 6.54 -1.67
N ILE A 122 -6.22 7.17 -1.82
CA ILE A 122 -5.95 8.58 -1.58
C ILE A 122 -5.36 9.18 -2.85
N ARG A 123 -5.75 10.41 -3.18
CA ARG A 123 -5.43 11.07 -4.45
C ARG A 123 -5.29 12.58 -4.26
#